data_AF-A0A5N5X7B7-F1
#
_entry.id   AF-A0A5N5X7B7-F1
#
_cell.length_a   1.000
_cell.length_b   1.000
_cell.length_c   1.000
_cell.angle_alpha   90.00
_cell.angle_beta   90.00
_cell.angle_gamma   90.00
#
_symmetry.space_group_name_H-M   'P 1'
#
loop_
_entity.id
_entity.type
_entity.pdbx_description
1 polymer ?
#
loop_
_entity_poly.entity_id
_entity_poly.type
_entity_poly.pdbx_seq_one_letter_code
_entity_poly.pdbx_strand_id
1 'polypeptide(L)'
;MSVDIVQKYGPGLSFYLVRVKPSAQKDMPTKWSSSSLRKFSATLKELHASNERLEAKASELCCNTIQLELDVMKLRRHVKALHGELLVTWQVDTLTRLVEVVYERHGWKLPCGVTATSHRDMDQATLSLMYRTAARKIKRETLKRRFGLSVKYYLALQKYDDVSNDYLRTFLGLSCFLQRHRSFTFEAQIHSDQSAHLLDF
;
A
#
# COMPACT_ATOMS: atom_id res chain seq x y z
N MET A 1 9.99 -14.50 39.26
CA MET A 1 9.11 -14.60 38.08
C MET A 1 9.56 -13.55 37.08
N SER A 2 9.77 -13.90 35.81
CA SER A 2 10.36 -12.96 34.84
C SER A 2 9.40 -11.82 34.53
N VAL A 3 9.94 -10.60 34.53
CA VAL A 3 9.20 -9.33 34.40
C VAL A 3 8.42 -9.26 33.07
N ASP A 4 8.90 -9.97 32.03
CA ASP A 4 8.29 -10.07 30.70
C ASP A 4 6.88 -10.67 30.70
N ILE A 5 6.58 -11.62 31.58
CA ILE A 5 5.28 -12.32 31.58
C ILE A 5 4.19 -11.39 32.13
N VAL A 6 4.50 -10.61 33.16
CA VAL A 6 3.56 -9.68 33.80
C VAL A 6 3.21 -8.51 32.88
N GLN A 7 4.15 -8.07 32.06
CA GLN A 7 3.92 -6.97 31.10
C GLN A 7 3.06 -7.40 29.91
N LYS A 8 3.12 -8.67 29.51
CA LYS A 8 2.39 -9.21 28.35
C LYS A 8 1.00 -9.74 28.69
N TYR A 9 0.80 -10.29 29.90
CA TYR A 9 -0.45 -10.95 30.31
C TYR A 9 -1.11 -10.34 31.56
N GLY A 10 -0.51 -9.30 32.14
CA GLY A 10 -0.99 -8.67 33.37
C GLY A 10 -0.62 -9.44 34.64
N PRO A 11 -0.98 -8.91 35.83
CA PRO A 11 -0.74 -9.60 37.09
C PRO A 11 -1.57 -10.88 37.17
N GLY A 12 -0.95 -11.99 37.61
CA GLY A 12 -1.59 -13.30 37.67
C GLY A 12 -2.82 -13.37 38.59
N LEU A 13 -3.63 -14.41 38.46
CA LEU A 13 -4.93 -14.57 39.15
C LEU A 13 -4.83 -14.39 40.68
N SER A 14 -3.71 -14.77 41.28
CA SER A 14 -3.42 -14.58 42.71
C SER A 14 -3.48 -13.10 43.15
N PHE A 15 -3.10 -12.16 42.29
CA PHE A 15 -3.17 -10.72 42.57
C PHE A 15 -4.62 -10.24 42.79
N TYR A 16 -5.56 -10.78 42.01
CA TYR A 16 -6.99 -10.45 42.14
C TYR A 16 -7.65 -11.19 43.30
N LEU A 17 -7.20 -12.42 43.60
CA LEU A 17 -7.67 -13.19 44.76
C LEU A 17 -7.27 -12.56 46.10
N VAL A 18 -6.10 -11.92 46.18
CA VAL A 18 -5.64 -11.22 47.39
C VAL A 18 -6.53 -10.02 47.75
N ARG A 19 -7.23 -9.42 46.78
CA ARG A 19 -8.21 -8.35 47.05
C ARG A 19 -9.57 -8.86 47.54
N VAL A 20 -9.83 -10.16 47.41
CA VAL A 20 -10.97 -10.81 48.06
C VAL A 20 -10.58 -11.02 49.53
N LYS A 21 -10.77 -9.98 50.34
CA LYS A 21 -10.67 -10.11 51.81
C LYS A 21 -11.54 -11.28 52.28
N PRO A 22 -11.04 -12.19 53.13
CA PRO A 22 -11.86 -13.19 53.80
C PRO A 22 -12.63 -12.55 54.97
N SER A 23 -13.39 -11.48 54.71
CA SER A 23 -14.27 -10.85 55.70
C SER A 23 -15.72 -11.25 55.42
N ALA A 24 -15.96 -12.55 55.42
CA ALA A 24 -17.26 -13.17 55.63
C ALA A 24 -17.02 -14.67 55.79
N GLN A 25 -16.52 -15.07 56.96
CA GLN A 25 -16.83 -16.40 57.48
C GLN A 25 -18.32 -16.38 57.81
N LYS A 26 -19.14 -16.46 56.76
CA LYS A 26 -20.55 -16.77 56.86
C LYS A 26 -20.56 -18.27 57.10
N ASP A 27 -21.06 -18.69 58.27
CA ASP A 27 -21.26 -20.10 58.59
C ASP A 27 -21.76 -20.81 57.34
N MET A 28 -20.95 -21.73 56.80
CA MET A 28 -21.40 -22.61 55.74
C MET A 28 -22.47 -23.50 56.35
N PRO A 29 -23.76 -23.39 55.97
CA PRO A 29 -24.67 -24.46 56.29
C PRO A 29 -24.17 -25.66 55.48
N THR A 30 -23.76 -26.72 56.17
CA THR A 30 -23.22 -28.00 55.66
C THR A 30 -24.21 -28.77 54.76
N LYS A 31 -25.23 -28.09 54.23
CA LYS A 31 -26.20 -28.62 53.29
C LYS A 31 -26.61 -27.47 52.36
N TRP A 32 -25.86 -27.29 51.27
CA TRP A 32 -26.32 -26.44 50.18
C TRP A 32 -27.70 -26.94 49.77
N SER A 33 -28.71 -26.08 49.82
CA SER A 33 -30.04 -26.47 49.35
C SER A 33 -29.89 -26.94 47.90
N SER A 34 -30.61 -27.98 47.51
CA SER A 34 -30.57 -28.50 46.14
C SER A 34 -30.83 -27.39 45.10
N SER A 35 -31.58 -26.36 45.48
CA SER A 35 -31.79 -25.15 44.67
C SER A 35 -30.55 -24.27 44.51
N SER A 36 -29.69 -24.14 45.53
CA SER A 36 -28.45 -23.35 45.48
C SER A 36 -27.37 -24.06 44.64
N LEU A 37 -27.26 -25.39 44.78
CA LEU A 37 -26.40 -26.23 43.93
C LEU A 37 -26.79 -26.15 42.44
N ARG A 38 -28.10 -26.21 42.15
CA ARG A 38 -28.61 -26.06 40.78
C ARG A 38 -28.33 -24.68 40.20
N LYS A 39 -28.55 -23.62 40.98
CA LYS A 39 -28.22 -22.24 40.56
C LYS A 39 -26.73 -22.10 40.25
N PHE A 40 -25.87 -22.54 41.17
CA PHE A 40 -24.42 -22.52 40.96
C PHE A 40 -23.99 -23.31 39.72
N SER A 41 -24.52 -24.51 39.52
CA SER A 41 -24.24 -25.31 38.32
C SER A 41 -24.73 -24.63 37.03
N ALA A 42 -25.89 -23.98 37.06
CA ALA A 42 -26.40 -23.21 35.92
C ALA A 42 -25.50 -22.02 35.61
N THR A 43 -25.09 -21.25 36.63
CA THR A 43 -24.16 -20.12 36.45
C THR A 43 -22.80 -20.58 35.94
N LEU A 44 -22.30 -21.73 36.40
CA LEU A 44 -21.02 -22.29 35.94
C LEU A 44 -21.10 -22.74 34.48
N LYS A 45 -22.23 -23.34 34.06
CA LYS A 45 -22.48 -23.68 32.65
C LYS A 45 -22.59 -22.44 31.76
N GLU A 46 -23.29 -21.42 32.24
CA GLU A 46 -23.42 -20.14 31.52
C GLU A 46 -22.07 -19.43 31.40
N LEU A 47 -21.26 -19.46 32.46
CA LEU A 47 -19.89 -18.93 32.44
C LEU A 47 -19.00 -19.71 31.46
N HIS A 48 -19.12 -21.03 31.41
CA HIS A 48 -18.38 -21.87 30.47
C HIS A 48 -18.76 -21.56 29.02
N ALA A 49 -20.07 -21.48 28.72
CA ALA A 49 -20.57 -21.11 27.40
C ALA A 49 -20.13 -19.70 26.99
N SER A 50 -20.10 -18.76 27.94
CA SER A 50 -19.56 -17.42 27.71
C SER A 50 -18.06 -17.46 27.41
N ASN A 51 -17.30 -18.32 28.08
CA ASN A 51 -15.87 -18.43 27.86
C ASN A 51 -15.55 -19.03 26.48
N GLU A 52 -16.26 -20.09 26.07
CA GLU A 52 -16.17 -20.66 24.72
C GLU A 52 -16.50 -19.62 23.64
N ARG A 53 -17.52 -18.80 23.86
CA ARG A 53 -17.88 -17.72 22.94
C ARG A 53 -16.79 -16.65 22.86
N LEU A 54 -16.15 -16.31 23.98
CA LEU A 54 -15.02 -15.37 24.00
C LEU A 54 -13.80 -15.94 23.29
N GLU A 55 -13.51 -17.23 23.46
CA GLU A 55 -12.43 -17.92 22.75
C GLU A 55 -12.68 -17.94 21.23
N ALA A 56 -13.91 -18.22 20.79
CA ALA A 56 -14.29 -18.17 19.38
C ALA A 56 -14.14 -16.75 18.79
N LYS A 57 -14.55 -15.72 19.53
CA LYS A 57 -14.36 -14.32 19.14
C LYS A 57 -12.87 -13.94 19.08
N ALA A 58 -12.07 -14.42 20.02
CA ALA A 58 -10.64 -14.15 20.07
C ALA A 58 -9.91 -14.80 18.88
N SER A 59 -10.27 -16.04 18.53
CA SER A 59 -9.70 -16.72 17.37
C SER A 59 -10.11 -16.04 16.06
N GLU A 60 -11.35 -15.60 15.92
CA GLU A 60 -11.83 -14.81 14.78
C GLU A 60 -11.04 -13.51 14.63
N LEU A 61 -10.87 -12.75 15.71
CA LEU A 61 -10.07 -11.52 15.71
C LEU A 61 -8.61 -11.78 15.34
N CYS A 62 -8.02 -12.88 15.81
CA CYS A 62 -6.67 -13.29 15.42
C CYS A 62 -6.57 -13.57 13.92
N CYS A 63 -7.52 -14.34 13.35
CA CYS A 63 -7.57 -14.61 11.92
C CYS A 63 -7.69 -13.33 11.09
N ASN A 64 -8.62 -12.44 11.48
CA ASN A 64 -8.81 -11.15 10.82
C ASN A 64 -7.56 -10.26 10.91
N THR A 65 -6.85 -10.29 12.04
CA THR A 65 -5.60 -9.53 12.21
C THR A 65 -4.51 -10.04 11.27
N ILE A 66 -4.32 -11.36 11.18
CA ILE A 66 -3.36 -11.97 10.25
C ILE A 66 -3.69 -11.61 8.80
N GLN A 67 -4.98 -11.64 8.44
CA GLN A 67 -5.43 -11.29 7.10
C GLN A 67 -5.18 -9.81 6.79
N LEU A 68 -5.45 -8.91 7.74
CA LEU A 68 -5.17 -7.49 7.59
C LEU A 68 -3.65 -7.23 7.43
N GLU A 69 -2.81 -7.94 8.19
CA GLU A 69 -1.35 -7.84 8.04
C GLU A 69 -0.90 -8.26 6.63
N LEU A 70 -1.46 -9.34 6.08
CA LEU A 70 -1.19 -9.78 4.70
C LEU A 70 -1.60 -8.72 3.68
N ASP A 71 -2.78 -8.10 3.85
CA ASP A 71 -3.27 -7.05 2.97
C ASP A 71 -2.40 -5.79 3.03
N VAL A 72 -1.96 -5.40 4.23
CA VAL A 72 -1.00 -4.29 4.39
C VAL A 72 0.33 -4.61 3.72
N MET A 73 0.82 -5.85 3.83
CA MET A 73 2.05 -6.27 3.13
C MET A 73 1.88 -6.25 1.61
N LYS A 74 0.71 -6.63 1.10
CA LYS A 74 0.37 -6.58 -0.33
C LYS A 74 0.31 -5.14 -0.83
N LEU A 75 -0.38 -4.26 -0.10
CA LEU A 75 -0.46 -2.84 -0.42
C LEU A 75 0.93 -2.18 -0.40
N ARG A 76 1.75 -2.46 0.62
CA ARG A 76 3.14 -1.97 0.69
C ARG A 76 3.97 -2.41 -0.51
N ARG A 77 3.78 -3.64 -1.00
CA ARG A 77 4.44 -4.11 -2.22
C ARG A 77 3.98 -3.33 -3.46
N HIS A 78 2.68 -3.11 -3.62
CA HIS A 78 2.14 -2.30 -4.72
C HIS A 78 2.64 -0.85 -4.68
N VAL A 79 2.65 -0.21 -3.50
CA VAL A 79 3.18 1.15 -3.34
C VAL A 79 4.66 1.21 -3.71
N LYS A 80 5.47 0.24 -3.30
CA LYS A 80 6.89 0.19 -3.66
C LYS A 80 7.10 0.00 -5.17
N ALA A 81 6.30 -0.83 -5.81
CA ALA A 81 6.36 -1.04 -7.26
C ALA A 81 6.00 0.25 -8.03
N LEU A 82 4.88 0.89 -7.65
CA LEU A 82 4.39 2.10 -8.30
C LEU A 82 5.30 3.32 -8.04
N HIS A 83 5.96 3.39 -6.87
CA HIS A 83 6.78 4.55 -6.54
C HIS A 83 7.96 4.74 -7.51
N GLY A 84 8.60 3.65 -7.94
CA GLY A 84 9.69 3.72 -8.93
C GLY A 84 9.19 4.17 -10.30
N GLU A 85 8.09 3.58 -10.77
CA GLU A 85 7.51 3.85 -12.08
C GLU A 85 6.93 5.27 -12.19
N LEU A 86 6.23 5.72 -11.15
CA LEU A 86 5.65 7.06 -11.06
C LEU A 86 6.76 8.11 -11.00
N LEU A 87 7.81 7.89 -10.19
CA LEU A 87 8.93 8.82 -10.07
C LEU A 87 9.64 9.04 -11.41
N VAL A 88 9.89 7.96 -12.17
CA VAL A 88 10.50 8.05 -13.52
C VAL A 88 9.59 8.83 -14.46
N THR A 89 8.28 8.56 -14.44
CA THR A 89 7.28 9.25 -15.27
C THR A 89 7.25 10.76 -14.99
N TRP A 90 7.17 11.16 -13.71
CA TRP A 90 7.17 12.58 -13.33
C TRP A 90 8.49 13.28 -13.63
N GLN A 91 9.62 12.58 -13.47
CA GLN A 91 10.92 13.13 -13.82
C GLN A 91 11.02 13.43 -15.32
N VAL A 92 10.55 12.50 -16.16
CA VAL A 92 10.50 12.73 -17.63
C VAL A 92 9.56 13.89 -17.96
N ASP A 93 8.36 13.94 -17.40
CA ASP A 93 7.39 15.00 -17.71
C ASP A 93 7.92 16.39 -17.30
N THR A 94 8.51 16.49 -16.10
CA THR A 94 9.11 17.74 -15.60
C THR A 94 10.27 18.20 -16.48
N LEU A 95 11.12 17.27 -16.92
CA LEU A 95 12.26 17.60 -17.79
C LEU A 95 11.82 17.94 -19.22
N THR A 96 10.82 17.23 -19.75
CA THR A 96 10.18 17.56 -21.03
C THR A 96 9.62 18.98 -21.00
N ARG A 97 8.88 19.31 -19.94
CA ARG A 97 8.32 20.65 -19.76
C ARG A 97 9.40 21.72 -19.63
N LEU A 98 10.51 21.41 -18.96
CA LEU A 98 11.66 22.31 -18.87
C LEU A 98 12.26 22.57 -20.26
N VAL A 99 12.40 21.54 -21.10
CA VAL A 99 12.87 21.70 -22.48
C VAL A 99 11.91 22.60 -23.28
N GLU A 100 10.61 22.36 -23.19
CA GLU A 100 9.59 23.20 -23.85
C GLU A 100 9.71 24.67 -23.46
N VAL A 101 9.72 24.95 -22.16
CA VAL A 101 9.81 26.32 -21.64
C VAL A 101 11.10 27.01 -22.07
N VAL A 102 12.23 26.27 -22.11
CA VAL A 102 13.50 26.84 -22.59
C VAL A 102 13.42 27.19 -24.07
N TYR A 103 12.87 26.32 -24.89
CA TYR A 103 12.74 26.55 -26.33
C TYR A 103 11.74 27.66 -26.66
N GLU A 104 10.59 27.71 -25.98
CA GLU A 104 9.59 28.77 -26.11
C GLU A 104 10.16 30.14 -25.76
N ARG A 105 10.79 30.27 -24.59
CA ARG A 105 11.35 31.56 -24.15
C ARG A 105 12.57 32.00 -24.95
N HIS A 106 13.30 31.06 -25.55
CA HIS A 106 14.44 31.38 -26.40
C HIS A 106 14.03 31.64 -27.87
N GLY A 107 12.75 31.42 -28.22
CA GLY A 107 12.25 31.52 -29.59
C GLY A 107 12.86 30.48 -30.52
N TRP A 108 13.37 29.37 -29.98
CA TRP A 108 13.95 28.28 -30.76
C TRP A 108 12.86 27.34 -31.25
N LYS A 109 13.00 26.89 -32.50
CA LYS A 109 12.19 25.76 -33.00
C LYS A 109 12.77 24.46 -32.47
N LEU A 110 11.92 23.53 -32.04
CA LEU A 110 12.38 22.21 -31.65
C LEU A 110 13.02 21.50 -32.84
N PRO A 111 13.93 20.53 -32.60
CA PRO A 111 14.40 19.62 -33.65
C PRO A 111 13.17 19.01 -34.35
N CYS A 112 13.14 18.93 -35.68
CA CYS A 112 11.97 18.62 -36.52
C CYS A 112 11.10 19.83 -36.95
N GLY A 113 11.40 21.06 -36.52
CA GLY A 113 10.76 22.28 -37.06
C GLY A 113 9.34 22.54 -36.57
N VAL A 114 8.84 21.69 -35.68
CA VAL A 114 7.51 21.77 -35.05
C VAL A 114 7.55 22.77 -33.88
N THR A 115 6.50 23.59 -33.74
CA THR A 115 6.34 24.46 -32.57
C THR A 115 5.99 23.63 -31.33
N ALA A 116 6.30 24.14 -30.14
CA ALA A 116 6.06 23.49 -28.85
C ALA A 116 4.56 23.27 -28.51
N THR A 117 3.67 23.33 -29.49
CA THR A 117 2.22 23.13 -29.35
C THR A 117 1.64 22.11 -30.34
N SER A 118 2.43 21.63 -31.30
CA SER A 118 1.97 20.83 -32.46
C SER A 118 2.49 19.38 -32.43
N HIS A 119 2.58 18.77 -31.26
CA HIS A 119 3.10 17.40 -31.06
C HIS A 119 2.03 16.32 -30.86
N ARG A 120 0.73 16.66 -30.98
CA ARG A 120 -0.37 15.68 -30.78
C ARG A 120 -0.43 14.59 -31.85
N ASP A 121 0.10 14.85 -33.04
CA ASP A 121 -0.04 13.95 -34.20
C ASP A 121 1.24 13.15 -34.51
N MET A 122 2.28 13.25 -33.66
CA MET A 122 3.56 12.56 -33.88
C MET A 122 3.65 11.23 -33.12
N ASP A 123 4.35 10.26 -33.72
CA ASP A 123 4.65 8.99 -33.07
C ASP A 123 5.50 9.18 -31.80
N GLN A 124 5.21 8.40 -30.77
CA GLN A 124 5.81 8.51 -29.43
C GLN A 124 7.33 8.28 -29.47
N ALA A 125 7.81 7.41 -30.37
CA ALA A 125 9.23 7.18 -30.57
C ALA A 125 9.93 8.40 -31.18
N THR A 126 9.27 9.05 -32.16
CA THR A 126 9.75 10.29 -32.79
C THR A 126 9.77 11.45 -31.80
N LEU A 127 8.73 11.60 -30.97
CA LEU A 127 8.68 12.60 -29.91
C LEU A 127 9.80 12.40 -28.88
N SER A 128 10.00 11.16 -28.43
CA SER A 128 11.06 10.84 -27.47
C SER A 128 12.44 11.19 -28.01
N LEU A 129 12.73 10.84 -29.27
CA LEU A 129 14.01 11.18 -29.93
C LEU A 129 14.20 12.70 -30.11
N MET A 130 13.12 13.41 -30.44
CA MET A 130 13.10 14.87 -30.58
C MET A 130 13.49 15.56 -29.27
N TYR A 131 12.80 15.23 -28.17
CA TYR A 131 13.07 15.84 -26.87
C TYR A 131 14.47 15.49 -26.34
N ARG A 132 14.96 14.28 -26.58
CA ARG A 132 16.35 13.89 -26.29
C ARG A 132 17.37 14.78 -27.01
N THR A 133 17.16 14.96 -28.30
CA THR A 133 18.05 15.78 -29.13
C THR A 133 17.96 17.26 -28.75
N ALA A 134 16.78 17.74 -28.36
CA ALA A 134 16.56 19.10 -27.87
C ALA A 134 17.27 19.33 -26.52
N ALA A 135 17.11 18.40 -25.57
CA ALA A 135 17.77 18.46 -24.26
C ALA A 135 19.31 18.54 -24.40
N ARG A 136 19.90 17.73 -25.30
CA ARG A 136 21.35 17.78 -25.59
C ARG A 136 21.83 19.09 -26.19
N LYS A 137 20.99 19.81 -26.93
CA LYS A 137 21.34 21.10 -27.55
C LYS A 137 21.33 22.27 -26.55
N ILE A 138 20.68 22.12 -25.40
CA ILE A 138 20.64 23.16 -24.37
C ILE A 138 21.99 23.23 -23.66
N LYS A 139 22.67 24.38 -23.78
CA LYS A 139 23.96 24.63 -23.13
C LYS A 139 23.78 25.07 -21.69
N ARG A 140 24.74 24.74 -20.83
CA ARG A 140 24.78 25.14 -19.41
C ARG A 140 24.72 26.66 -19.25
N GLU A 141 25.38 27.38 -20.13
CA GLU A 141 25.45 28.84 -20.12
C GLU A 141 24.09 29.46 -20.42
N THR A 142 23.30 28.82 -21.30
CA THR A 142 21.95 29.26 -21.65
C THR A 142 21.04 29.20 -20.41
N LEU A 143 21.03 28.08 -19.70
CA LEU A 143 20.25 27.91 -18.47
C LEU A 143 20.69 28.88 -17.36
N LYS A 144 21.99 29.03 -17.16
CA LYS A 144 22.53 29.88 -16.09
C LYS A 144 22.34 31.37 -16.37
N ARG A 145 22.62 31.84 -17.60
CA ARG A 145 22.59 33.27 -17.94
C ARG A 145 21.20 33.80 -18.28
N ARG A 146 20.34 33.00 -18.93
CA ARG A 146 19.00 33.45 -19.36
C ARG A 146 17.89 33.10 -18.39
N PHE A 147 18.01 31.97 -17.68
CA PHE A 147 16.96 31.47 -16.79
C PHE A 147 17.35 31.50 -15.31
N GLY A 148 18.59 31.90 -14.99
CA GLY A 148 19.09 31.91 -13.61
C GLY A 148 19.15 30.51 -12.96
N LEU A 149 19.07 29.44 -13.76
CA LEU A 149 18.95 28.08 -13.27
C LEU A 149 20.29 27.54 -12.77
N SER A 150 20.23 26.78 -11.68
CA SER A 150 21.39 26.10 -11.09
C SER A 150 21.96 25.05 -12.04
N VAL A 151 23.26 24.78 -11.89
CA VAL A 151 24.01 23.73 -12.61
C VAL A 151 23.35 22.36 -12.46
N LYS A 152 22.63 22.12 -11.35
CA LYS A 152 21.90 20.88 -11.09
C LYS A 152 20.84 20.57 -12.17
N TYR A 153 20.16 21.60 -12.71
CA TYR A 153 19.16 21.42 -13.76
C TYR A 153 19.78 21.07 -15.12
N TYR A 154 20.96 21.61 -15.41
CA TYR A 154 21.73 21.20 -16.59
C TYR A 154 22.16 19.74 -16.50
N LEU A 155 22.65 19.29 -15.34
CA LEU A 155 23.01 17.89 -15.13
C LEU A 155 21.79 16.97 -15.22
N ALA A 156 20.62 17.41 -14.74
CA ALA A 156 19.37 16.68 -14.88
C ALA A 156 18.92 16.56 -16.34
N LEU A 157 19.07 17.61 -17.14
CA LEU A 157 18.82 17.59 -18.59
C LEU A 157 19.80 16.67 -19.35
N GLN A 158 21.06 16.60 -18.93
CA GLN A 158 22.02 15.66 -19.53
C GLN A 158 21.68 14.21 -19.20
N LYS A 159 21.12 13.94 -18.01
CA LYS A 159 20.62 12.62 -17.60
C LYS A 159 19.25 12.28 -18.20
N TYR A 160 18.61 13.18 -18.94
CA TYR A 160 17.31 12.94 -19.55
C TYR A 160 17.33 11.77 -20.55
N ASP A 161 18.45 11.53 -21.23
CA ASP A 161 18.62 10.38 -22.13
C ASP A 161 18.49 9.04 -21.36
N ASP A 162 19.03 8.96 -20.16
CA ASP A 162 18.95 7.77 -19.30
C ASP A 162 17.52 7.59 -18.76
N VAL A 163 16.95 8.65 -18.19
CA VAL A 163 15.61 8.62 -17.58
C VAL A 163 14.51 8.36 -18.62
N SER A 164 14.67 8.86 -19.85
CA SER A 164 13.71 8.61 -20.93
C SER A 164 13.82 7.21 -21.55
N ASN A 165 15.01 6.58 -21.51
CA ASN A 165 15.16 5.17 -21.92
C ASN A 165 14.55 4.24 -20.87
N ASP A 166 14.77 4.54 -19.59
CA ASP A 166 14.12 3.83 -18.49
C ASP A 166 12.60 4.01 -18.58
N TYR A 167 12.09 5.20 -18.90
CA TYR A 167 10.66 5.45 -19.11
C TYR A 167 10.05 4.59 -20.22
N LEU A 168 10.67 4.51 -21.41
CA LEU A 168 10.18 3.64 -22.50
C LEU A 168 10.18 2.17 -22.09
N ARG A 169 11.17 1.74 -21.30
CA ARG A 169 11.27 0.39 -20.78
C ARG A 169 10.20 0.09 -19.72
N THR A 170 9.93 1.03 -18.81
CA THR A 170 8.86 0.91 -17.81
C THR A 170 7.47 1.07 -18.41
N PHE A 171 7.28 1.90 -19.44
CA PHE A 171 5.98 2.07 -20.10
C PHE A 171 5.55 0.81 -20.87
N LEU A 172 6.51 0.13 -21.53
CA LEU A 172 6.32 -1.21 -22.09
C LEU A 172 6.11 -2.29 -21.01
N GLY A 173 6.65 -2.09 -19.81
CA GLY A 173 6.41 -2.95 -18.65
C GLY A 173 5.03 -2.74 -18.01
N LEU A 174 4.57 -1.50 -17.91
CA LEU A 174 3.27 -1.07 -17.38
C LEU A 174 2.11 -1.53 -18.25
N SER A 175 2.25 -1.48 -19.58
CA SER A 175 1.25 -2.05 -20.48
C SER A 175 1.11 -3.57 -20.26
N CYS A 176 2.23 -4.27 -20.05
CA CYS A 176 2.24 -5.70 -19.75
C CYS A 176 1.69 -6.02 -18.34
N PHE A 177 1.97 -5.18 -17.34
CA PHE A 177 1.50 -5.35 -15.96
C PHE A 177 0.00 -5.04 -15.83
N LEU A 178 -0.49 -3.99 -16.49
CA LEU A 178 -1.92 -3.68 -16.57
C LEU A 178 -2.69 -4.73 -17.37
N GLN A 179 -2.09 -5.31 -18.43
CA GLN A 179 -2.68 -6.41 -19.18
C GLN A 179 -2.78 -7.69 -18.34
N ARG A 180 -1.74 -8.00 -17.55
CA ARG A 180 -1.75 -9.12 -16.61
C ARG A 180 -2.76 -8.93 -15.47
N HIS A 181 -2.94 -7.70 -14.97
CA HIS A 181 -3.97 -7.40 -13.97
C HIS A 181 -5.39 -7.51 -14.54
N ARG A 182 -5.62 -7.11 -15.81
CA ARG A 182 -6.91 -7.33 -16.49
C ARG A 182 -7.24 -8.80 -16.69
N SER A 183 -6.26 -9.63 -17.04
CA SER A 183 -6.44 -11.09 -17.16
C SER A 183 -6.72 -11.75 -15.81
N PHE A 184 -6.06 -11.31 -14.74
CA PHE A 184 -6.26 -11.85 -13.38
C PHE A 184 -7.62 -11.46 -12.79
N THR A 185 -8.12 -10.25 -13.07
CA THR A 185 -9.49 -9.85 -12.68
C THR A 185 -10.55 -10.60 -13.48
N PHE A 186 -10.29 -11.01 -14.72
CA PHE A 186 -11.25 -11.77 -15.53
C PHE A 186 -11.34 -13.24 -15.09
N GLU A 187 -10.22 -13.89 -14.73
CA GLU A 187 -10.25 -15.26 -14.20
C GLU A 187 -10.84 -15.36 -12.79
N ALA A 188 -10.63 -14.35 -11.93
CA ALA A 188 -11.24 -14.32 -10.61
C ALA A 188 -12.77 -14.10 -10.66
N GLN A 189 -13.28 -13.41 -11.68
CA GLN A 189 -14.71 -13.22 -11.88
C GLN A 189 -15.39 -14.49 -12.41
N ILE A 190 -14.75 -15.23 -13.32
CA ILE A 190 -15.30 -16.47 -13.90
C ILE A 190 -15.39 -17.58 -12.85
N HIS A 191 -14.44 -17.64 -11.90
CA HIS A 191 -14.49 -18.63 -10.82
C HIS A 191 -15.55 -18.30 -9.74
N SER A 192 -15.97 -17.04 -9.62
CA SER A 192 -17.04 -16.63 -8.69
C SER A 192 -18.44 -16.85 -9.26
N ASP A 193 -18.63 -16.74 -10.57
CA ASP A 193 -19.94 -16.96 -11.21
C ASP A 193 -20.27 -18.46 -11.42
N GLN A 194 -19.26 -19.33 -11.56
CA GLN A 194 -19.51 -20.78 -11.68
C GLN A 194 -19.88 -21.45 -10.35
N SER A 195 -19.55 -20.85 -9.20
CA SER A 195 -19.94 -21.38 -7.88
C SER A 195 -21.30 -20.89 -7.39
N ALA A 196 -21.90 -19.88 -8.02
CA ALA A 196 -23.23 -19.37 -7.65
C ALA A 196 -24.40 -20.11 -8.33
N HIS A 197 -24.13 -20.98 -9.32
CA HIS A 197 -25.16 -21.72 -10.05
C HIS A 197 -25.31 -23.20 -9.66
N LEU A 198 -24.69 -23.64 -8.55
CA LEU A 198 -24.75 -25.04 -8.08
C LEU A 198 -25.35 -25.20 -6.67
N LEU A 199 -26.19 -24.26 -6.21
CA LEU A 199 -26.90 -24.35 -4.94
C LEU A 199 -28.41 -24.07 -5.01
N ASP A 200 -28.99 -24.10 -6.21
CA ASP A 200 -30.44 -24.18 -6.39
C ASP A 200 -30.76 -25.37 -7.30
N PHE A 201 -30.85 -26.57 -6.70
CA PHE A 201 -31.76 -27.66 -7.07
C PHE A 201 -31.68 -28.80 -6.03
#